data_AF-A0A382Y8L0-F1
#
_entry.id   AF-A0A382Y8L0-F1
#
_cell.length_a   1.000
_cell.length_b   1.000
_cell.length_c   1.000
_cell.angle_alpha   90.00
_cell.angle_beta   90.00
_cell.angle_gamma   90.00
#
_symmetry.space_group_name_H-M   'P 1'
#
loop_
_entity.id
_entity.type
_entity.pdbx_description
1 polymer ?
#
loop_
_entity_poly.entity_id
_entity_poly.type
_entity_poly.pdbx_seq_one_letter_code
_entity_poly.pdbx_strand_id
1 'polypeptide(L)'
;VNWFVQEYLPRHKISINVHHKGLAREHVLGWCWNTDSNSRPRDFEIEIDNQQCAKVYMETLLHELWHVRQHVMGHLKKTTRKKFWKGVDHTNKWEEDDDYNSPWEWEARKMEKILFKKYHKLFPYN
;
A
#
# COMPACT_ATOMS: atom_id res chain seq x y z
N VAL A 1 2.96 -4.88 10.88
CA VAL A 1 2.05 -5.41 9.84
C VAL A 1 0.85 -6.18 10.41
N ASN A 2 1.04 -7.16 11.31
CA ASN A 2 -0.05 -8.00 11.83
C ASN A 2 -1.29 -7.26 12.34
N TRP A 3 -1.10 -6.17 13.10
CA TRP A 3 -2.19 -5.31 13.56
C TRP A 3 -3.09 -4.84 12.41
N PHE A 4 -2.51 -4.41 11.29
CA PHE A 4 -3.26 -3.92 10.14
C PHE A 4 -4.10 -5.03 9.51
N VAL A 5 -3.51 -6.21 9.31
CA VAL A 5 -4.22 -7.36 8.70
C VAL A 5 -5.40 -7.78 9.58
N GLN A 6 -5.19 -7.88 10.90
CA GLN A 6 -6.23 -8.24 11.85
C GLN A 6 -7.38 -7.23 11.86
N GLU A 7 -7.07 -5.93 11.83
CA GLU A 7 -8.07 -4.88 11.90
C GLU A 7 -8.83 -4.69 10.57
N TYR A 8 -8.13 -4.67 9.45
CA TYR A 8 -8.67 -4.21 8.16
C TYR A 8 -8.95 -5.34 7.17
N LEU A 9 -8.37 -6.53 7.39
CA LEU A 9 -8.53 -7.71 6.54
C LEU A 9 -8.84 -9.00 7.34
N PRO A 10 -9.66 -8.97 8.42
CA PRO A 10 -9.81 -10.10 9.36
C PRO A 10 -10.34 -11.39 8.73
N ARG A 11 -11.05 -11.29 7.60
CA ARG A 11 -11.65 -12.43 6.88
C ARG A 11 -10.76 -12.97 5.76
N HIS A 12 -9.52 -12.51 5.67
CA HIS A 12 -8.58 -12.88 4.62
C HIS A 12 -7.31 -13.44 5.22
N LYS A 13 -6.85 -14.58 4.71
CA LYS A 13 -5.51 -15.10 4.98
C LYS A 13 -4.55 -14.37 4.05
N ILE A 14 -3.77 -13.43 4.58
CA ILE A 14 -2.84 -12.60 3.82
C ILE A 14 -1.43 -12.82 4.34
N SER A 15 -0.48 -13.07 3.44
CA SER A 15 0.94 -13.06 3.72
C SER A 15 1.54 -11.74 3.24
N ILE A 16 2.34 -11.09 4.08
CA ILE A 16 3.03 -9.84 3.75
C ILE A 16 4.46 -9.92 4.26
N ASN A 17 5.42 -9.85 3.34
CA ASN A 17 6.83 -9.75 3.64
C ASN A 17 7.29 -8.31 3.43
N VAL A 18 8.05 -7.77 4.40
CA VAL A 18 8.59 -6.40 4.33
C VAL A 18 10.10 -6.47 4.26
N HIS A 19 10.67 -5.91 3.20
CA HIS A 19 12.11 -5.80 3.00
C HIS A 19 12.56 -4.38 3.24
N HIS A 20 13.64 -4.23 4.00
CA HIS A 20 14.23 -2.95 4.33
C HIS A 20 15.47 -2.75 3.45
N LYS A 21 15.35 -1.93 2.40
CA LYS A 21 16.39 -1.72 1.39
C LYS A 21 16.76 -0.25 1.32
N GLY A 22 17.93 0.09 0.79
CA GLY A 22 18.20 1.47 0.40
C GLY A 22 17.56 1.72 -0.96
N LEU A 23 16.51 2.54 -1.03
CA LEU A 23 15.77 2.80 -2.28
C LEU A 23 16.05 4.20 -2.88
N ALA A 24 17.12 4.85 -2.41
CA ALA A 24 17.48 6.20 -2.80
C ALA A 24 17.77 6.34 -4.32
N ARG A 25 18.21 5.27 -5.01
CA ARG A 25 18.52 5.30 -6.45
C ARG A 25 17.27 5.15 -7.30
N GLU A 26 16.26 4.49 -6.75
CA GLU A 26 14.97 4.19 -7.34
C GLU A 26 14.02 5.39 -7.20
N HIS A 27 14.40 6.41 -6.43
CA HIS A 27 13.61 7.61 -6.17
C HIS A 27 12.22 7.31 -5.59
N VAL A 28 12.10 6.22 -4.83
CA VAL A 28 10.86 5.81 -4.15
C VAL A 28 11.11 5.66 -2.65
N LEU A 29 10.10 5.96 -1.84
CA LEU A 29 10.13 5.72 -0.39
C LEU A 29 9.72 4.29 -0.05
N GLY A 30 8.87 3.69 -0.88
CA GLY A 30 8.45 2.32 -0.78
C GLY A 30 7.55 1.94 -1.95
N TRP A 31 7.33 0.65 -2.11
CA TRP A 31 6.35 0.11 -3.06
C TRP A 31 5.85 -1.24 -2.55
N CYS A 32 4.75 -1.72 -3.14
CA CYS A 32 4.25 -3.07 -2.92
C CYS A 32 3.79 -3.73 -4.21
N TRP A 33 3.87 -5.06 -4.24
CA TRP A 33 3.32 -5.87 -5.31
C TRP A 33 2.83 -7.21 -4.78
N ASN A 34 1.87 -7.82 -5.49
CA ASN A 34 1.43 -9.17 -5.21
C ASN A 34 2.30 -10.21 -5.92
N THR A 35 2.46 -11.39 -5.34
CA THR A 35 3.29 -12.48 -5.88
C THR A 35 2.50 -13.70 -6.33
N ASP A 36 1.19 -13.76 -6.05
CA ASP A 36 0.35 -14.93 -6.31
C ASP A 36 -0.60 -14.76 -7.51
N SER A 37 -1.39 -13.68 -7.57
CA SER A 37 -2.45 -13.56 -8.57
C SER A 37 -2.90 -12.12 -8.86
N ASN A 38 -3.30 -11.85 -10.11
CA ASN A 38 -3.83 -10.55 -10.52
C ASN A 38 -5.28 -10.29 -10.07
N SER A 39 -5.94 -11.26 -9.44
CA SER A 39 -7.34 -11.16 -9.02
C SER A 39 -7.49 -11.70 -7.61
N ARG A 40 -7.77 -10.79 -6.67
CA ARG A 40 -7.90 -11.07 -5.23
C ARG A 40 -6.62 -11.70 -4.64
N PRO A 41 -5.44 -11.05 -4.80
CA PRO A 41 -4.16 -11.55 -4.27
C PRO A 41 -4.17 -11.78 -2.76
N ARG A 42 -3.30 -12.69 -2.32
CA ARG A 42 -3.12 -13.10 -0.92
C ARG A 42 -1.68 -12.99 -0.43
N ASP A 43 -0.71 -12.97 -1.33
CA ASP A 43 0.70 -12.88 -1.00
C ASP A 43 1.30 -11.59 -1.55
N PHE A 44 1.95 -10.83 -0.69
CA PHE A 44 2.48 -9.50 -0.99
C PHE A 44 3.90 -9.32 -0.49
N GLU A 45 4.64 -8.56 -1.28
CA GLU A 45 5.97 -8.07 -0.95
C GLU A 45 5.91 -6.54 -0.86
N ILE A 46 6.55 -6.00 0.17
CA ILE A 46 6.72 -4.57 0.38
C ILE A 46 8.22 -4.30 0.49
N GLU A 47 8.72 -3.34 -0.28
CA GLU A 47 10.06 -2.78 -0.05
C GLU A 47 9.91 -1.36 0.44
N ILE A 48 10.73 -0.99 1.41
CA ILE A 48 10.70 0.33 2.02
C ILE A 48 12.12 0.84 2.23
N ASP A 49 12.32 2.13 1.94
CA ASP A 49 13.62 2.76 2.10
C ASP A 49 14.01 2.81 3.58
N ASN A 50 15.12 2.17 3.92
CA ASN A 50 15.60 2.03 5.29
C ASN A 50 16.33 3.28 5.82
N GLN A 51 16.53 4.29 4.97
CA GLN A 51 17.16 5.56 5.33
C GLN A 51 16.16 6.61 5.83
N GLN A 52 14.86 6.29 5.81
CA GLN A 52 13.80 7.17 6.28
C GLN A 52 13.82 7.34 7.80
N CYS A 53 13.46 8.53 8.28
CA CYS A 53 13.22 8.69 9.71
C CYS A 53 11.97 7.89 10.14
N ALA A 54 11.91 7.50 11.42
CA ALA A 54 10.89 6.58 11.93
C ALA A 54 9.44 6.98 11.59
N LYS A 55 9.14 8.28 11.62
CA LYS A 55 7.81 8.78 11.26
C LYS A 55 7.49 8.52 9.78
N VAL A 56 8.38 8.92 8.88
CA VAL A 56 8.16 8.78 7.43
C VAL A 56 8.11 7.30 7.06
N TYR A 57 9.02 6.50 7.62
CA TYR A 57 9.00 5.03 7.48
C TYR A 57 7.63 4.45 7.85
N MET A 58 7.06 4.85 9.00
CA MET A 58 5.77 4.34 9.45
C MET A 58 4.61 4.81 8.55
N GLU A 59 4.62 6.07 8.12
CA GLU A 59 3.62 6.60 7.18
C GLU A 59 3.69 5.85 5.83
N THR A 60 4.89 5.67 5.26
CA THR A 60 5.10 4.90 4.03
C THR A 60 4.70 3.44 4.17
N LEU A 61 5.04 2.75 5.27
CA LEU A 61 4.58 1.37 5.48
C LEU A 61 3.05 1.28 5.54
N LEU A 62 2.39 2.24 6.19
CA LEU A 62 0.92 2.27 6.28
C LEU A 62 0.27 2.61 4.94
N HIS A 63 0.94 3.41 4.11
CA HIS A 63 0.56 3.69 2.73
C HIS A 63 0.54 2.39 1.91
N GLU A 64 1.66 1.65 1.89
CA GLU A 64 1.75 0.37 1.17
C GLU A 64 0.76 -0.68 1.68
N LEU A 65 0.54 -0.75 2.99
CA LEU A 65 -0.49 -1.63 3.57
C LEU A 65 -1.90 -1.26 3.13
N TRP A 66 -2.16 0.03 2.89
CA TRP A 66 -3.44 0.45 2.34
C TRP A 66 -3.62 -0.01 0.89
N HIS A 67 -2.57 0.03 0.06
CA HIS A 67 -2.61 -0.57 -1.28
C HIS A 67 -2.86 -2.08 -1.25
N VAL A 68 -2.22 -2.81 -0.33
CA VAL A 68 -2.54 -4.23 -0.10
C VAL A 68 -4.04 -4.41 0.14
N ARG A 69 -4.63 -3.60 1.03
CA ARG A 69 -6.07 -3.63 1.28
C ARG A 69 -6.89 -3.35 0.01
N GLN A 70 -6.53 -2.32 -0.76
CA GLN A 70 -7.22 -1.96 -1.99
C GLN A 70 -7.23 -3.11 -3.00
N HIS A 71 -6.11 -3.84 -3.13
CA HIS A 71 -6.01 -5.03 -3.97
C HIS A 71 -6.81 -6.21 -3.43
N VAL A 72 -6.71 -6.53 -2.13
CA VAL A 72 -7.43 -7.65 -1.51
C VAL A 72 -8.95 -7.48 -1.63
N MET A 73 -9.44 -6.25 -1.45
CA MET A 73 -10.87 -5.91 -1.56
C MET A 73 -11.34 -5.79 -3.02
N GLY A 74 -10.42 -5.81 -4.00
CA GLY A 74 -10.74 -5.61 -5.41
C GLY A 74 -11.16 -4.18 -5.76
N HIS A 75 -10.83 -3.20 -4.90
CA HIS A 75 -11.04 -1.78 -5.20
C HIS A 75 -10.04 -1.30 -6.25
N LEU A 76 -8.77 -1.71 -6.14
CA LEU A 76 -7.75 -1.44 -7.14
C LEU A 76 -7.45 -2.72 -7.94
N LYS A 77 -7.63 -2.64 -9.25
CA LYS A 77 -7.24 -3.71 -10.18
C LYS A 77 -6.37 -3.09 -11.27
N LYS A 78 -5.09 -3.44 -11.26
CA LYS A 78 -4.12 -3.02 -12.28
C LYS A 78 -3.69 -4.25 -13.07
N THR A 79 -3.75 -4.14 -14.38
CA THR A 79 -3.16 -5.08 -15.35
C THR A 79 -2.37 -4.25 -16.35
N THR A 80 -1.55 -4.90 -17.17
CA THR A 80 -0.77 -4.24 -18.23
C THR A 80 -1.62 -3.38 -19.18
N ARG A 81 -2.93 -3.68 -19.31
CA ARG A 81 -3.80 -2.99 -20.26
C ARG A 81 -4.96 -2.23 -19.64
N LYS A 82 -5.26 -2.46 -18.37
CA LYS A 82 -6.44 -1.88 -17.72
C LYS A 82 -6.17 -1.52 -16.28
N LYS A 83 -6.67 -0.37 -15.87
CA LYS A 83 -6.61 0.12 -14.50
C LYS A 83 -8.01 0.48 -14.03
N PHE A 84 -8.52 -0.22 -13.02
CA PHE A 84 -9.83 0.04 -12.43
C PHE A 84 -9.71 0.47 -10.97
N TRP A 85 -10.52 1.47 -10.61
CA TRP A 85 -10.67 1.94 -9.25
C TRP A 85 -12.15 1.94 -8.84
N LYS A 86 -12.50 1.14 -7.83
CA LYS A 86 -13.87 0.95 -7.33
C LYS A 86 -14.88 0.67 -8.46
N GLY A 87 -14.47 -0.11 -9.45
CA GLY A 87 -15.28 -0.48 -10.61
C GLY A 87 -15.29 0.53 -11.76
N VAL A 88 -14.68 1.70 -11.59
CA VAL A 88 -14.55 2.72 -12.65
C VAL A 88 -13.27 2.49 -13.44
N ASP A 89 -13.33 2.60 -14.76
CA ASP A 89 -12.15 2.50 -15.65
C ASP A 89 -11.34 3.80 -15.63
N HIS A 90 -10.04 3.69 -15.39
CA HIS A 90 -9.05 4.77 -15.34
C HIS A 90 -7.87 4.54 -16.30
N THR A 91 -7.99 3.58 -17.23
CA THR A 91 -6.88 3.11 -18.08
C THR A 91 -6.15 4.23 -18.85
N ASN A 92 -6.88 5.23 -19.36
CA ASN A 92 -6.32 6.29 -20.21
C ASN A 92 -6.22 7.64 -19.49
N LYS A 93 -6.24 7.67 -18.16
CA LYS A 93 -6.32 8.94 -17.40
C LYS A 93 -4.98 9.50 -16.95
N TRP A 94 -3.95 8.68 -16.86
CA TRP A 94 -2.65 9.05 -16.32
C TRP A 94 -1.56 8.28 -17.08
N GLU A 95 -0.40 8.90 -17.28
CA GLU A 95 0.79 8.15 -17.71
C GLU A 95 1.23 7.21 -16.58
N GLU A 96 1.95 6.12 -16.90
CA GLU A 96 2.32 5.12 -15.88
C GLU A 96 3.13 5.72 -14.72
N ASP A 97 3.91 6.78 -14.99
CA ASP A 97 4.78 7.46 -14.03
C ASP A 97 4.10 8.64 -13.30
N ASP A 98 2.91 9.08 -13.71
CA ASP A 98 2.15 10.18 -13.07
C ASP A 98 0.89 9.67 -12.36
N ASP A 99 1.07 8.64 -11.53
CA ASP A 99 -0.05 8.08 -10.77
C ASP A 99 -0.35 8.81 -9.46
N TYR A 100 0.49 9.79 -9.09
CA TYR A 100 0.43 10.48 -7.80
C TYR A 100 -0.94 11.14 -7.53
N ASN A 101 -1.57 11.67 -8.57
CA ASN A 101 -2.88 12.34 -8.50
C ASN A 101 -4.07 11.39 -8.66
N SER A 102 -3.81 10.09 -8.79
CA SER A 102 -4.86 9.10 -8.92
C SER A 102 -5.69 8.96 -7.63
N PRO A 103 -6.94 8.49 -7.74
CA PRO A 103 -7.82 8.40 -6.58
C PRO A 103 -7.43 7.32 -5.56
N TRP A 104 -6.68 6.28 -5.96
CA TRP A 104 -6.15 5.29 -5.00
C TRP A 104 -4.98 5.85 -4.21
N GLU A 105 -4.06 6.58 -4.85
CA GLU A 105 -2.97 7.30 -4.19
C GLU A 105 -3.50 8.36 -3.21
N TRP A 106 -4.52 9.13 -3.63
CA TRP A 106 -5.14 10.11 -2.75
C TRP A 106 -5.81 9.47 -1.53
N GLU A 107 -6.45 8.31 -1.71
CA GLU A 107 -7.01 7.56 -0.59
C GLU A 107 -5.91 7.00 0.32
N ALA A 108 -4.84 6.42 -0.24
CA ALA A 108 -3.71 5.89 0.52
C ALA A 108 -3.03 7.00 1.36
N ARG A 109 -2.71 8.15 0.76
CA ARG A 109 -2.13 9.33 1.45
C ARG A 109 -3.02 9.91 2.54
N LYS A 110 -4.34 9.80 2.37
CA LYS A 110 -5.28 10.19 3.44
C LYS A 110 -5.25 9.17 4.57
N MET A 111 -5.25 7.89 4.23
CA MET A 111 -5.35 6.79 5.19
C MET A 111 -4.06 6.58 5.96
N GLU A 112 -2.87 6.78 5.37
CA GLU A 112 -1.59 6.67 6.08
C GLU A 112 -1.58 7.56 7.34
N LYS A 113 -2.08 8.80 7.23
CA LYS A 113 -2.12 9.78 8.33
C LYS A 113 -3.13 9.39 9.41
N ILE A 114 -4.28 8.85 8.98
CA ILE A 114 -5.34 8.38 9.90
C ILE A 114 -4.84 7.14 10.66
N LEU A 115 -4.23 6.20 9.94
CA LEU A 115 -3.68 4.96 10.48
C LEU A 115 -2.50 5.25 11.41
N PHE A 116 -1.62 6.18 11.05
CA PHE A 116 -0.48 6.57 11.89
C PHE A 116 -0.96 7.10 13.24
N LYS A 117 -1.92 8.03 13.23
CA LYS A 117 -2.56 8.54 14.46
C LYS A 117 -3.23 7.43 15.28
N LYS A 118 -3.94 6.51 14.62
CA LYS A 118 -4.60 5.38 15.28
C LYS A 118 -3.57 4.44 15.92
N TYR A 119 -2.52 4.08 15.19
CA TYR A 119 -1.46 3.20 15.66
C TYR A 119 -0.74 3.81 16.86
N HIS A 120 -0.31 5.07 16.77
CA HIS A 120 0.36 5.77 17.88
C HIS A 120 -0.52 5.90 19.12
N LYS A 121 -1.85 6.03 18.96
CA LYS A 121 -2.79 6.04 20.09
C LYS A 121 -2.89 4.67 20.78
N LEU A 122 -2.85 3.59 20.00
CA LEU A 122 -2.94 2.21 20.50
C LEU A 122 -1.61 1.71 21.09
N PHE A 123 -0.50 2.20 20.56
CA PHE A 123 0.85 1.78 20.92
C PHE A 123 1.75 2.99 21.24
N PRO A 124 1.49 3.71 22.34
CA PRO A 124 2.18 4.96 22.66
C PRO A 124 3.65 4.79 23.09
N TYR A 125 4.12 3.56 23.28
CA TYR A 125 5.47 3.23 23.77
C TYR A 125 6.33 2.51 22.72
N ASN A 126 5.86 2.44 21.47
CA ASN A 126 6.62 1.92 20.34
C ASN A 126 7.32 3.04 19.57
#